data_AF-A0A6C0KZ76-F1
#
_entry.id   AF-A0A6C0KZ76-F1
#
_cell.length_a   1.000
_cell.length_b   1.000
_cell.length_c   1.000
_cell.angle_alpha   90.00
_cell.angle_beta   90.00
_cell.angle_gamma   90.00
#
_symmetry.space_group_name_H-M   'P 1'
#
loop_
_entity.id
_entity.type
_entity.pdbx_description
1 polymer ?
#
loop_
_entity_poly.entity_id
_entity_poly.type
_entity_poly.pdbx_seq_one_letter_code
_entity_poly.pdbx_strand_id
1 'polypeptide(L)'
;MNNIHFEKEDNYESYWIINELYAHNETNVLYYQKNIHDQMFYDEDNIFIIKRKQIFEKIQKFNLALFKLKHILKMKYKQSKNENNLFGENFKPNHVELIENDSKFKFDYFELYNIVDSCFKQTCDGMPVIVNIKNPYTNQNFGFNNIVNIYFLLMNNGRIPKYFYLYFLNNLSKKKIYDKYHFHLFIDIMKYKYIHFKSDIKIKYIDKMLEYNHYHLFVRKRNAFKIEYLSNIGLLFFLAVKVINHYGDEYYHVYTKYIHECKSNLKNFRLNAAVHDRYTINNY
;
A
#
# COMPACT_ATOMS: atom_id res chain seq x y z
N MET A 1 -43.47 11.87 15.59
CA MET A 1 -42.48 10.78 15.59
C MET A 1 -42.94 9.76 14.56
N ASN A 2 -42.38 9.80 13.34
CA ASN A 2 -42.71 8.83 12.31
C ASN A 2 -41.94 7.55 12.60
N ASN A 3 -42.62 6.55 13.16
CA ASN A 3 -42.13 5.19 13.21
C ASN A 3 -42.10 4.65 11.77
N ILE A 4 -40.91 4.65 11.18
CA ILE A 4 -40.64 3.91 9.96
C ILE A 4 -40.71 2.44 10.35
N HIS A 5 -41.83 1.79 10.02
CA HIS A 5 -41.94 0.34 10.06
C HIS A 5 -40.92 -0.23 9.05
N PHE A 6 -39.80 -0.76 9.58
CA PHE A 6 -38.87 -1.54 8.79
C PHE A 6 -39.52 -2.89 8.50
N GLU A 7 -40.17 -3.01 7.35
CA GLU A 7 -40.53 -4.31 6.83
C GLU A 7 -39.27 -5.10 6.43
N LYS A 8 -39.24 -6.36 6.88
CA LYS A 8 -38.38 -7.48 6.47
C LYS A 8 -36.96 -7.52 7.07
N GLU A 9 -36.68 -8.65 7.74
CA GLU A 9 -35.44 -9.03 8.43
C GLU A 9 -34.16 -8.85 7.58
N ASP A 10 -34.27 -8.84 6.25
CA ASP A 10 -33.15 -8.61 5.32
C ASP A 10 -32.48 -7.22 5.39
N ASN A 11 -33.20 -6.20 5.86
CA ASN A 11 -32.70 -4.83 5.96
C ASN A 11 -31.85 -4.61 7.21
N TYR A 12 -32.01 -5.42 8.26
CA TYR A 12 -31.31 -5.22 9.53
C TYR A 12 -29.81 -5.49 9.40
N GLU A 13 -29.43 -6.59 8.73
CA GLU A 13 -28.02 -6.91 8.49
C GLU A 13 -27.34 -5.86 7.62
N SER A 14 -28.04 -5.40 6.57
CA SER A 14 -27.53 -4.37 5.67
C SER A 14 -27.31 -3.06 6.42
N TYR A 15 -28.27 -2.67 7.26
CA TYR A 15 -28.15 -1.52 8.16
C TYR A 15 -26.98 -1.67 9.12
N TRP A 16 -26.80 -2.84 9.74
CA TRP A 16 -25.71 -3.08 10.67
C TRP A 16 -24.35 -2.96 10.00
N ILE A 17 -24.17 -3.55 8.82
CA ILE A 17 -22.93 -3.44 8.03
C ILE A 17 -22.66 -1.98 7.62
N ILE A 18 -23.69 -1.24 7.21
CA ILE A 18 -23.56 0.18 6.86
C ILE A 18 -23.15 1.01 8.09
N ASN A 19 -23.78 0.77 9.24
CA ASN A 19 -23.50 1.49 10.48
C ASN A 19 -22.09 1.16 11.01
N GLU A 20 -21.67 -0.10 10.93
CA GLU A 20 -20.32 -0.54 11.26
C GLU A 20 -19.28 0.14 10.37
N LEU A 21 -19.53 0.22 9.06
CA LEU A 21 -18.68 0.94 8.11
C LEU A 21 -18.58 2.43 8.42
N TYR A 22 -19.69 3.05 8.79
CA TYR A 22 -19.74 4.47 9.15
C TYR A 22 -18.98 4.75 10.45
N ALA A 23 -19.09 3.86 11.44
CA ALA A 23 -18.40 3.97 12.73
C ALA A 23 -16.92 3.52 12.68
N HIS A 24 -16.45 2.99 11.54
CA HIS A 24 -15.09 2.48 11.44
C HIS A 24 -14.07 3.61 11.25
N ASN A 25 -13.13 3.70 12.18
CA ASN A 25 -12.14 4.78 12.22
C ASN A 25 -10.84 4.48 11.46
N GLU A 26 -10.63 3.24 10.99
CA GLU A 26 -9.44 2.87 10.23
C GLU A 26 -9.66 3.01 8.72
N THR A 27 -8.60 2.79 7.93
CA THR A 27 -8.69 2.87 6.47
C THR A 27 -9.62 1.78 5.89
N ASN A 28 -10.27 2.08 4.76
CA ASN A 28 -11.12 1.12 4.04
C ASN A 28 -10.40 -0.20 3.71
N VAL A 29 -9.07 -0.15 3.52
CA VAL A 29 -8.24 -1.33 3.26
C VAL A 29 -8.19 -2.24 4.49
N LEU A 30 -7.96 -1.67 5.67
CA LEU A 30 -7.91 -2.42 6.93
C LEU A 30 -9.28 -3.01 7.27
N TYR A 31 -10.36 -2.26 7.05
CA TYR A 31 -11.71 -2.78 7.18
C TYR A 31 -11.93 -4.00 6.28
N TYR A 32 -11.67 -3.84 4.97
CA TYR A 32 -11.87 -4.90 3.99
C TYR A 32 -11.10 -6.14 4.38
N GLN A 33 -9.86 -5.96 4.82
CA GLN A 33 -9.01 -7.08 5.17
C GLN A 33 -9.52 -7.86 6.39
N LYS A 34 -9.81 -7.16 7.50
CA LYS A 34 -10.21 -7.79 8.77
C LYS A 34 -11.61 -8.43 8.69
N ASN A 35 -12.54 -7.73 8.05
CA ASN A 35 -13.97 -8.07 8.13
C ASN A 35 -14.49 -8.81 6.89
N ILE A 36 -13.71 -8.88 5.81
CA ILE A 36 -14.13 -9.50 4.56
C ILE A 36 -13.09 -10.52 4.12
N HIS A 37 -11.87 -10.09 3.78
CA HIS A 37 -10.84 -10.98 3.24
C HIS A 37 -10.46 -12.11 4.22
N ASP A 38 -10.11 -11.76 5.46
CA ASP A 38 -9.69 -12.74 6.46
C ASP A 38 -10.84 -13.70 6.81
N GLN A 39 -12.10 -13.24 6.78
CA GLN A 39 -13.25 -14.09 7.07
C GLN A 39 -13.61 -15.01 5.90
N MET A 40 -13.57 -14.51 4.66
CA MET A 40 -13.75 -15.36 3.46
C MET A 40 -12.67 -16.42 3.34
N PHE A 41 -11.44 -16.14 3.77
CA PHE A 41 -10.36 -17.14 3.76
C PHE A 41 -10.66 -18.36 4.65
N TYR A 42 -11.41 -18.19 5.74
CA TYR A 42 -11.76 -19.29 6.64
C TYR A 42 -13.09 -19.96 6.29
N ASP A 43 -13.99 -19.25 5.60
CA ASP A 43 -15.33 -19.71 5.24
C ASP A 43 -15.82 -18.99 3.97
N GLU A 44 -15.44 -19.53 2.80
CA GLU A 44 -15.68 -18.91 1.49
C GLU A 44 -17.17 -18.79 1.14
N ASP A 45 -18.00 -19.70 1.64
CA ASP A 45 -19.44 -19.80 1.37
C ASP A 45 -20.30 -19.05 2.40
N ASN A 46 -19.68 -18.30 3.31
CA ASN A 46 -20.40 -17.56 4.33
C ASN A 46 -21.26 -16.44 3.71
N ILE A 47 -22.58 -16.67 3.65
CA ILE A 47 -23.56 -15.77 3.04
C ILE A 47 -23.47 -14.35 3.63
N PHE A 48 -23.22 -14.22 4.94
CA PHE A 48 -23.12 -12.92 5.61
C PHE A 48 -21.88 -12.14 5.14
N ILE A 49 -20.74 -12.82 4.95
CA ILE A 49 -19.50 -12.19 4.47
C ILE A 49 -19.60 -11.82 2.99
N ILE A 50 -20.26 -12.66 2.19
CA ILE A 50 -20.58 -12.34 0.79
C ILE A 50 -21.45 -11.08 0.72
N LYS A 51 -22.52 -11.00 1.54
CA LYS A 51 -23.41 -9.82 1.61
C LYS A 51 -22.65 -8.57 2.06
N ARG A 52 -21.76 -8.70 3.05
CA ARG A 52 -20.86 -7.63 3.52
C ARG A 52 -19.93 -7.13 2.43
N LYS A 53 -19.30 -8.02 1.67
CA LYS A 53 -18.49 -7.67 0.49
C LYS A 53 -19.28 -6.88 -0.53
N GLN A 54 -20.48 -7.33 -0.87
CA GLN A 54 -21.34 -6.65 -1.84
C GLN A 54 -21.73 -5.23 -1.37
N ILE A 55 -22.08 -5.06 -0.10
CA ILE A 55 -22.40 -3.74 0.48
C ILE A 55 -21.17 -2.82 0.47
N PHE A 56 -20.02 -3.32 0.94
CA PHE A 56 -18.77 -2.58 0.91
C PHE A 56 -18.44 -2.11 -0.51
N GLU A 57 -18.47 -3.00 -1.50
CA GLU A 57 -18.19 -2.67 -2.89
C GLU A 57 -19.17 -1.64 -3.47
N LYS A 58 -20.46 -1.73 -3.14
CA LYS A 58 -21.47 -0.74 -3.54
C LYS A 58 -21.14 0.64 -2.95
N ILE A 59 -20.82 0.72 -1.67
CA ILE A 59 -20.44 1.98 -1.00
C ILE A 59 -19.14 2.54 -1.60
N GLN A 60 -18.13 1.71 -1.83
CA GLN A 60 -16.88 2.16 -2.46
C GLN A 60 -17.13 2.68 -3.89
N LYS A 61 -17.97 2.01 -4.69
CA LYS A 61 -18.37 2.48 -6.02
C LYS A 61 -19.11 3.82 -5.95
N PHE A 62 -20.04 3.96 -5.00
CA PHE A 62 -20.78 5.20 -4.78
C PHE A 62 -19.84 6.35 -4.37
N ASN A 63 -18.98 6.13 -3.39
CA ASN A 63 -17.99 7.11 -2.94
C ASN A 63 -17.07 7.52 -4.09
N LEU A 64 -16.58 6.56 -4.87
CA LEU A 64 -15.78 6.84 -6.06
C LEU A 64 -16.53 7.69 -7.08
N ALA A 65 -17.80 7.39 -7.35
CA ALA A 65 -18.65 8.18 -8.25
C ALA A 65 -18.86 9.59 -7.72
N LEU A 66 -19.10 9.76 -6.41
CA LEU A 66 -19.25 11.06 -5.76
C LEU A 66 -17.96 11.89 -5.81
N PHE A 67 -16.81 11.26 -5.55
CA PHE A 67 -15.50 11.92 -5.69
C PHE A 67 -15.24 12.35 -7.14
N LYS A 68 -15.56 11.50 -8.12
CA LYS A 68 -15.50 11.84 -9.54
C LYS A 68 -16.40 13.02 -9.88
N LEU A 69 -17.64 13.03 -9.39
CA LEU A 69 -18.59 14.13 -9.60
C LEU A 69 -18.06 15.43 -9.00
N LYS A 70 -17.61 15.39 -7.73
CA LYS A 70 -16.99 16.54 -7.05
C LYS A 70 -15.80 17.07 -7.85
N HIS A 71 -14.97 16.18 -8.39
CA HIS A 71 -13.83 16.55 -9.22
C HIS A 71 -14.28 17.19 -10.54
N ILE A 72 -15.25 16.62 -11.24
CA ILE A 72 -15.82 17.18 -12.49
C ILE A 72 -16.37 18.59 -12.25
N LEU A 73 -17.15 18.78 -11.18
CA LEU A 73 -17.68 20.09 -10.82
C LEU A 73 -16.54 21.09 -10.52
N LYS A 74 -15.53 20.65 -9.77
CA LYS A 74 -14.33 21.45 -9.47
C LYS A 74 -13.59 21.84 -10.76
N MET A 75 -13.47 20.93 -11.73
CA MET A 75 -12.89 21.22 -13.06
C MET A 75 -13.73 22.25 -13.82
N LYS A 76 -15.06 22.06 -13.84
CA LYS A 76 -15.99 22.86 -14.65
C LYS A 76 -16.04 24.33 -14.20
N TYR A 77 -16.09 24.57 -12.89
CA TYR A 77 -16.30 25.93 -12.36
C TYR A 77 -15.00 26.68 -12.04
N LYS A 78 -13.84 26.03 -12.09
CA LYS A 78 -12.58 26.67 -11.77
C LYS A 78 -12.04 27.42 -12.98
N GLN A 79 -11.60 28.66 -12.77
CA GLN A 79 -10.90 29.43 -13.79
C GLN A 79 -9.49 28.87 -13.98
N SER A 80 -9.03 28.89 -15.24
CA SER A 80 -7.67 28.46 -15.57
C SER A 80 -6.69 29.56 -15.25
N LYS A 81 -5.51 29.21 -14.73
CA LYS A 81 -4.47 30.19 -14.40
C LYS A 81 -3.73 30.71 -15.61
N ASN A 82 -3.64 29.91 -16.67
CA ASN A 82 -2.98 30.27 -17.91
C ASN A 82 -4.00 30.51 -19.02
N GLU A 83 -3.80 31.60 -19.76
CA GLU A 83 -4.65 32.02 -20.87
C GLU A 83 -4.09 31.58 -22.23
N ASN A 84 -2.76 31.50 -22.33
CA ASN A 84 -2.02 31.13 -23.54
C ASN A 84 -1.17 29.86 -23.33
N ASN A 85 -0.84 29.19 -24.43
CA ASN A 85 0.07 28.06 -24.46
C ASN A 85 1.55 28.50 -24.30
N LEU A 86 2.49 27.55 -24.27
CA LEU A 86 3.93 27.84 -24.14
C LEU A 86 4.52 28.66 -25.29
N PHE A 87 3.84 28.74 -26.44
CA PHE A 87 4.24 29.54 -27.58
C PHE A 87 3.61 30.95 -27.57
N GLY A 88 2.81 31.27 -26.54
CA GLY A 88 2.11 32.55 -26.43
C GLY A 88 0.85 32.65 -27.28
N GLU A 89 0.38 31.54 -27.85
CA GLU A 89 -0.85 31.49 -28.65
C GLU A 89 -2.06 31.18 -27.78
N ASN A 90 -3.25 31.61 -28.22
CA ASN A 90 -4.51 31.22 -27.60
C ASN A 90 -4.72 29.70 -27.68
N PHE A 91 -5.25 29.09 -26.61
CA PHE A 91 -5.56 27.67 -26.61
C PHE A 91 -6.57 27.28 -27.69
N LYS A 92 -6.30 26.16 -28.35
CA LYS A 92 -7.24 25.57 -29.31
C LYS A 92 -8.49 25.04 -28.59
N PRO A 93 -9.63 24.87 -29.29
CA PRO A 93 -10.85 24.33 -28.69
C PRO A 93 -10.66 22.97 -28.00
N ASN A 94 -9.72 22.15 -28.49
CA ASN A 94 -9.43 20.81 -27.99
C ASN A 94 -8.31 20.78 -26.93
N HIS A 95 -8.15 21.84 -26.15
CA HIS A 95 -7.17 21.89 -25.07
C HIS A 95 -7.55 20.92 -23.94
N VAL A 96 -6.52 20.48 -23.23
CA VAL A 96 -6.61 19.60 -22.08
C VAL A 96 -6.57 20.42 -20.82
N GLU A 97 -7.47 20.12 -19.89
CA GLU A 97 -7.51 20.79 -18.59
C GLU A 97 -7.03 19.82 -17.50
N LEU A 98 -6.05 20.23 -16.70
CA LEU A 98 -5.56 19.49 -15.54
C LEU A 98 -5.65 20.35 -14.28
N ILE A 99 -5.92 19.72 -13.13
CA ILE A 99 -5.81 20.39 -11.82
C ILE A 99 -4.52 19.99 -11.14
N GLU A 100 -3.72 20.97 -10.75
CA GLU A 100 -2.51 20.80 -9.96
C GLU A 100 -2.53 21.79 -8.80
N ASN A 101 -2.32 21.30 -7.57
CA ASN A 101 -2.27 22.13 -6.35
C ASN A 101 -3.42 23.14 -6.26
N ASP A 102 -4.65 22.65 -6.46
CA ASP A 102 -5.84 23.48 -6.48
C ASP A 102 -5.75 24.66 -7.45
N SER A 103 -5.14 24.45 -8.60
CA SER A 103 -5.11 25.39 -9.72
C SER A 103 -5.44 24.64 -10.99
N LYS A 104 -6.25 25.24 -11.86
CA LYS A 104 -6.60 24.63 -13.15
C LYS A 104 -5.65 25.18 -14.20
N PHE A 105 -5.10 24.30 -15.03
CA PHE A 105 -4.19 24.65 -16.11
C PHE A 105 -4.69 24.04 -17.42
N LYS A 106 -4.53 24.79 -18.50
CA LYS A 106 -4.82 24.36 -19.87
C LYS A 106 -3.52 23.94 -20.56
N PHE A 107 -3.59 22.93 -21.40
CA PHE A 107 -2.47 22.43 -22.18
C PHE A 107 -2.92 22.06 -23.58
N ASP A 108 -2.11 22.32 -24.58
CA ASP A 108 -2.34 21.74 -25.89
C ASP A 108 -1.90 20.27 -25.93
N TYR A 109 -2.52 19.47 -26.81
CA TYR A 109 -2.19 18.06 -26.95
C TYR A 109 -0.69 17.82 -27.22
N PHE A 110 -0.13 18.56 -28.19
CA PHE A 110 1.28 18.46 -28.56
C PHE A 110 2.22 18.96 -27.47
N GLU A 111 1.76 19.91 -26.66
CA GLU A 111 2.49 20.39 -25.50
C GLU A 111 2.69 19.26 -24.50
N LEU A 112 1.61 18.56 -24.11
CA LEU A 112 1.67 17.42 -23.21
C LEU A 112 2.52 16.28 -23.78
N TYR A 113 2.40 15.99 -25.08
CA TYR A 113 3.23 15.00 -25.74
C TYR A 113 4.72 15.33 -25.58
N ASN A 114 5.12 16.56 -25.89
CA ASN A 114 6.52 17.00 -25.83
C ASN A 114 7.06 17.04 -24.39
N ILE A 115 6.24 17.49 -23.43
CA ILE A 115 6.60 17.46 -22.00
C ILE A 115 6.92 16.03 -21.56
N VAL A 116 6.08 15.07 -21.93
CA VAL A 116 6.26 13.69 -21.54
C VAL A 116 7.44 13.05 -22.27
N ASP A 117 7.57 13.25 -23.58
CA ASP A 117 8.62 12.64 -24.41
C ASP A 117 10.02 13.09 -23.98
N SER A 118 10.17 14.38 -23.65
CA SER A 118 11.43 14.96 -23.15
C SER A 118 11.84 14.50 -21.74
N CYS A 119 10.92 13.87 -20.99
CA CYS A 119 11.16 13.39 -19.63
C CYS A 119 11.63 11.93 -19.55
N PHE A 120 12.01 11.30 -20.67
CA PHE A 120 12.60 9.97 -20.67
C PHE A 120 14.10 10.01 -20.92
N LYS A 121 14.86 9.32 -20.06
CA LYS A 121 16.27 9.01 -20.32
C LYS A 121 16.38 7.52 -20.63
N GLN A 122 17.15 7.19 -21.67
CA GLN A 122 17.66 5.84 -21.86
C GLN A 122 18.71 5.59 -20.77
N THR A 123 18.52 4.54 -19.97
CA THR A 123 19.64 3.98 -19.19
C THR A 123 20.51 3.12 -20.08
N CYS A 124 21.73 2.84 -19.62
CA CYS A 124 22.70 1.97 -20.30
C CYS A 124 22.12 0.58 -20.66
N ASP A 125 21.10 0.13 -19.91
CA ASP A 125 20.43 -1.16 -20.07
C ASP A 125 19.17 -1.09 -20.96
N GLY A 126 18.90 0.04 -21.63
CA GLY A 126 17.73 0.21 -22.50
C GLY A 126 16.38 0.30 -21.76
N MET A 127 16.39 0.40 -20.43
CA MET A 127 15.19 0.54 -19.61
C MET A 127 14.78 2.02 -19.50
N PRO A 128 13.54 2.41 -19.85
CA PRO A 128 13.08 3.78 -19.67
C PRO A 128 12.90 4.12 -18.19
N VAL A 129 13.61 5.14 -17.72
CA VAL A 129 13.37 5.75 -16.41
C VAL A 129 12.66 7.07 -16.61
N ILE A 130 11.53 7.27 -15.90
CA ILE A 130 10.87 8.57 -15.84
C ILE A 130 11.78 9.55 -15.12
N VAL A 131 12.16 10.61 -15.81
CA VAL A 131 12.59 11.86 -15.19
C VAL A 131 11.33 12.60 -14.74
N ASN A 132 11.40 13.29 -13.59
CA ASN A 132 10.32 14.09 -13.04
C ASN A 132 9.55 14.87 -14.12
N ILE A 133 8.33 14.44 -14.45
CA ILE A 133 7.46 15.13 -15.41
C ILE A 133 6.89 16.35 -14.71
N LYS A 134 7.16 17.54 -15.25
CA LYS A 134 6.80 18.81 -14.61
C LYS A 134 5.77 19.57 -15.40
N ASN A 135 4.96 20.34 -14.69
CA ASN A 135 4.14 21.38 -15.28
C ASN A 135 5.06 22.55 -15.71
N PRO A 136 5.12 22.89 -17.00
CA PRO A 136 5.97 23.96 -17.51
C PRO A 136 5.58 25.36 -17.00
N TYR A 137 4.32 25.57 -16.60
CA TYR A 137 3.84 26.87 -16.09
C TYR A 137 4.22 27.13 -14.62
N THR A 138 4.48 26.08 -13.84
CA THR A 138 4.80 26.18 -12.40
C THR A 138 6.17 25.60 -12.04
N ASN A 139 6.80 24.85 -12.95
CA ASN A 139 8.00 24.05 -12.73
C ASN A 139 7.86 23.01 -11.58
N GLN A 140 6.62 22.70 -11.18
CA GLN A 140 6.32 21.69 -10.16
C GLN A 140 6.13 20.32 -10.80
N ASN A 141 6.43 19.24 -10.06
CA ASN A 141 6.22 17.88 -10.54
C ASN A 141 4.72 17.58 -10.60
N PHE A 142 4.26 17.02 -11.72
CA PHE A 142 2.90 16.52 -11.80
C PHE A 142 2.67 15.43 -10.76
N GLY A 143 1.55 15.52 -10.04
CA GLY A 143 1.08 14.42 -9.19
C GLY A 143 0.77 13.16 -10.03
N PHE A 144 0.92 11.98 -9.43
CA PHE A 144 0.71 10.70 -10.11
C PHE A 144 -0.64 10.61 -10.85
N ASN A 145 -1.72 11.13 -10.25
CA ASN A 145 -3.05 11.17 -10.89
C ASN A 145 -3.06 11.93 -12.22
N ASN A 146 -2.35 13.06 -12.29
CA ASN A 146 -2.24 13.84 -13.54
C ASN A 146 -1.40 13.09 -14.57
N ILE A 147 -0.33 12.40 -14.15
CA ILE A 147 0.49 11.57 -15.04
C ILE A 147 -0.36 10.45 -15.67
N VAL A 148 -1.22 9.79 -14.87
CA VAL A 148 -2.16 8.76 -15.34
C VAL A 148 -3.20 9.36 -16.31
N ASN A 149 -3.74 10.53 -16.01
CA ASN A 149 -4.69 11.21 -16.90
C ASN A 149 -4.05 11.57 -18.24
N ILE A 150 -2.83 12.11 -18.22
CA ILE A 150 -2.05 12.41 -19.43
C ILE A 150 -1.83 11.14 -20.25
N TYR A 151 -1.49 10.02 -19.61
CA TYR A 151 -1.33 8.72 -20.28
C TYR A 151 -2.57 8.28 -21.05
N PHE A 152 -3.73 8.23 -20.41
CA PHE A 152 -4.97 7.83 -21.10
C PHE A 152 -5.38 8.83 -22.17
N LEU A 153 -5.10 10.13 -21.98
CA LEU A 153 -5.37 11.15 -22.98
C LEU A 153 -4.51 10.99 -24.24
N LEU A 154 -3.20 10.76 -24.09
CA LEU A 154 -2.30 10.50 -25.21
C LEU A 154 -2.65 9.19 -25.93
N MET A 155 -3.05 8.17 -25.17
CA MET A 155 -3.51 6.89 -25.71
C MET A 155 -4.78 7.04 -26.55
N ASN A 156 -5.79 7.77 -26.06
CA ASN A 156 -7.06 7.98 -26.78
C ASN A 156 -6.89 8.76 -28.09
N ASN A 157 -5.91 9.66 -28.15
CA ASN A 157 -5.60 10.46 -29.34
C ASN A 157 -4.59 9.77 -30.28
N GLY A 158 -4.21 8.51 -30.00
CA GLY A 158 -3.42 7.67 -30.90
C GLY A 158 -1.93 7.98 -31.00
N ARG A 159 -1.39 8.89 -30.18
CA ARG A 159 0.06 9.19 -30.15
C ARG A 159 0.58 9.24 -28.72
N ILE A 160 1.25 8.17 -28.31
CA ILE A 160 1.90 8.07 -27.01
C ILE A 160 3.42 7.88 -27.18
N PRO A 161 4.26 8.63 -26.42
CA PRO A 161 5.69 8.36 -26.40
C PRO A 161 5.99 6.91 -26.02
N LYS A 162 6.84 6.23 -26.80
CA LYS A 162 7.14 4.79 -26.64
C LYS A 162 7.53 4.44 -25.21
N TYR A 163 8.38 5.26 -24.59
CA TYR A 163 8.87 5.01 -23.25
C TYR A 163 7.83 5.29 -22.16
N PHE A 164 6.91 6.23 -22.39
CA PHE A 164 5.76 6.45 -21.53
C PHE A 164 4.79 5.27 -21.56
N TYR A 165 4.55 4.73 -22.76
CA TYR A 165 3.77 3.51 -22.95
C TYR A 165 4.40 2.32 -22.22
N LEU A 166 5.70 2.06 -22.43
CA LEU A 166 6.41 0.96 -21.77
C LEU A 166 6.46 1.10 -20.25
N TYR A 167 6.61 2.32 -19.73
CA TYR A 167 6.54 2.59 -18.29
C TYR A 167 5.19 2.17 -17.72
N PHE A 168 4.09 2.60 -18.34
CA PHE A 168 2.75 2.27 -17.86
C PHE A 168 2.40 0.79 -18.08
N LEU A 169 2.84 0.17 -19.18
CA LEU A 169 2.68 -1.27 -19.42
C LEU A 169 3.39 -2.11 -18.35
N ASN A 170 4.58 -1.68 -17.90
CA ASN A 170 5.30 -2.35 -16.83
C ASN A 170 4.70 -2.11 -15.43
N ASN A 171 4.16 -0.92 -15.16
CA ASN A 171 3.66 -0.54 -13.84
C ASN A 171 2.16 -0.81 -13.62
N LEU A 172 1.33 -0.85 -14.68
CA LEU A 172 -0.13 -1.09 -14.62
C LEU A 172 -0.54 -2.53 -14.96
N SER A 173 0.41 -3.44 -15.16
CA SER A 173 0.08 -4.86 -15.27
C SER A 173 -0.65 -5.29 -13.98
N LYS A 174 -1.92 -5.67 -14.10
CA LYS A 174 -2.74 -6.17 -12.97
C LYS A 174 -2.02 -7.29 -12.21
N LYS A 175 -1.32 -8.16 -12.94
CA LYS A 175 -0.48 -9.23 -12.40
C LYS A 175 0.71 -8.65 -11.63
N LYS A 176 1.48 -7.70 -12.21
CA LYS A 176 2.62 -7.06 -11.52
C LYS A 176 2.20 -6.18 -10.34
N ILE A 177 1.03 -5.52 -10.38
CA ILE A 177 0.48 -4.77 -9.25
C ILE A 177 0.11 -5.74 -8.13
N TYR A 178 -0.60 -6.82 -8.45
CA TYR A 178 -0.88 -7.87 -7.48
C TYR A 178 0.43 -8.44 -6.90
N ASP A 179 1.37 -8.88 -7.74
CA ASP A 179 2.65 -9.44 -7.29
C ASP A 179 3.47 -8.43 -6.46
N LYS A 180 3.47 -7.14 -6.83
CA LYS A 180 4.22 -6.08 -6.14
C LYS A 180 3.60 -5.71 -4.78
N TYR A 181 2.28 -5.59 -4.69
CA TYR A 181 1.62 -5.13 -3.47
C TYR A 181 1.14 -6.26 -2.56
N HIS A 182 0.83 -7.44 -3.10
CA HIS A 182 0.37 -8.59 -2.33
C HIS A 182 1.44 -9.06 -1.34
N PHE A 183 2.71 -9.08 -1.76
CA PHE A 183 3.81 -9.42 -0.85
C PHE A 183 3.93 -8.41 0.29
N HIS A 184 3.92 -7.10 -0.01
CA HIS A 184 4.00 -6.06 1.01
C HIS A 184 2.81 -6.09 1.97
N LEU A 185 1.60 -6.26 1.41
CA LEU A 185 0.38 -6.44 2.19
C LEU A 185 0.52 -7.65 3.11
N PHE A 186 0.92 -8.82 2.59
CA PHE A 186 1.15 -10.02 3.40
C PHE A 186 2.12 -9.75 4.57
N ILE A 187 3.24 -9.08 4.32
CA ILE A 187 4.21 -8.74 5.37
C ILE A 187 3.60 -7.85 6.44
N ASP A 188 2.89 -6.80 6.04
CA ASP A 188 2.28 -5.84 6.97
C ASP A 188 1.19 -6.51 7.82
N ILE A 189 0.43 -7.43 7.22
CA ILE A 189 -0.54 -8.28 7.92
C ILE A 189 0.15 -9.15 8.95
N MET A 190 1.25 -9.81 8.57
CA MET A 190 1.98 -10.69 9.48
C MET A 190 2.59 -9.89 10.64
N LYS A 191 3.14 -8.70 10.38
CA LYS A 191 3.60 -7.78 11.45
C LYS A 191 2.47 -7.42 12.39
N TYR A 192 1.32 -7.02 11.85
CA TYR A 192 0.14 -6.68 12.65
C TYR A 192 -0.29 -7.87 13.53
N LYS A 193 -0.40 -9.07 12.95
CA LYS A 193 -0.75 -10.30 13.70
C LYS A 193 0.23 -10.56 14.84
N TYR A 194 1.53 -10.48 14.57
CA TYR A 194 2.55 -10.73 15.59
C TYR A 194 2.50 -9.71 16.72
N ILE A 195 2.34 -8.42 16.42
CA ILE A 195 2.24 -7.35 17.44
C ILE A 195 1.06 -7.63 18.39
N HIS A 196 -0.06 -8.11 17.88
CA HIS A 196 -1.28 -8.39 18.63
C HIS A 196 -1.38 -9.81 19.19
N PHE A 197 -0.37 -10.66 18.98
CA PHE A 197 -0.34 -11.97 19.63
C PHE A 197 -0.25 -11.84 21.16
N LYS A 198 -0.96 -12.76 21.82
CA LYS A 198 -0.76 -13.03 23.25
C LYS A 198 0.69 -13.46 23.51
N SER A 199 1.19 -13.14 24.70
CA SER A 199 2.61 -13.33 25.06
C SER A 199 3.08 -14.78 24.92
N ASP A 200 2.22 -15.75 25.26
CA ASP A 200 2.50 -17.19 25.12
C ASP A 200 2.81 -17.59 23.67
N ILE A 201 2.09 -17.03 22.70
CA ILE A 201 2.31 -17.29 21.28
C ILE A 201 3.63 -16.65 20.82
N LYS A 202 3.91 -15.42 21.25
CA LYS A 202 5.19 -14.75 20.95
C LYS A 202 6.38 -15.55 21.48
N ILE A 203 6.28 -16.05 22.71
CA ILE A 203 7.32 -16.88 23.35
C ILE A 203 7.59 -18.14 22.53
N LYS A 204 6.56 -18.82 22.01
CA LYS A 204 6.77 -19.99 21.14
C LYS A 204 7.62 -19.68 19.91
N TYR A 205 7.43 -18.52 19.28
CA TYR A 205 8.25 -18.11 18.13
C TYR A 205 9.66 -17.67 18.54
N ILE A 206 9.79 -17.00 19.69
CA ILE A 206 11.11 -16.63 20.24
C ILE A 206 11.91 -17.88 20.60
N ASP A 207 11.30 -18.90 21.20
CA ASP A 207 11.99 -20.13 21.57
C ASP A 207 12.43 -20.91 20.34
N LYS A 208 11.55 -21.04 19.35
CA LYS A 208 11.92 -21.62 18.04
C LYS A 208 13.07 -20.85 17.37
N MET A 209 13.04 -19.52 17.42
CA MET A 209 14.12 -18.68 16.89
C MET A 209 15.44 -18.96 17.61
N LEU A 210 15.43 -19.04 18.94
CA LEU A 210 16.63 -19.30 19.74
C LEU A 210 17.17 -20.71 19.49
N GLU A 211 16.31 -21.72 19.40
CA GLU A 211 16.67 -23.09 19.05
C GLU A 211 17.29 -23.17 17.65
N TYR A 212 16.63 -22.56 16.66
CA TYR A 212 17.10 -22.52 15.27
C TYR A 212 18.48 -21.87 15.13
N ASN A 213 18.79 -20.90 15.98
CA ASN A 213 20.09 -20.21 15.97
C ASN A 213 21.08 -20.73 17.03
N HIS A 214 20.78 -21.84 17.71
CA HIS A 214 21.63 -22.48 18.74
C HIS A 214 21.93 -21.61 19.99
N TYR A 215 21.00 -20.74 20.39
CA TYR A 215 21.07 -19.88 21.58
C TYR A 215 20.36 -20.50 22.81
N HIS A 216 20.66 -21.77 23.12
CA HIS A 216 19.96 -22.56 24.15
C HIS A 216 19.98 -21.95 25.56
N LEU A 217 21.01 -21.16 25.90
CA LEU A 217 21.10 -20.47 27.20
C LEU A 217 19.98 -19.43 27.38
N PHE A 218 19.54 -18.78 26.30
CA PHE A 218 18.47 -17.79 26.34
C PHE A 218 17.08 -18.43 26.35
N VAL A 219 16.95 -19.69 25.90
CA VAL A 219 15.69 -20.45 25.97
C VAL A 219 15.26 -20.65 27.43
N ARG A 220 16.20 -20.74 28.37
CA ARG A 220 15.92 -20.92 29.80
C ARG A 220 15.58 -19.61 30.54
N LYS A 221 15.68 -18.45 29.88
CA LYS A 221 15.36 -17.16 30.52
C LYS A 221 13.85 -17.03 30.75
N ARG A 222 13.46 -16.21 31.74
CA ARG A 222 12.05 -15.98 32.09
C ARG A 222 11.27 -15.42 30.90
N ASN A 223 10.00 -15.79 30.81
CA ASN A 223 9.10 -15.36 29.74
C ASN A 223 8.99 -13.83 29.60
N ALA A 224 8.95 -13.11 30.74
CA ALA A 224 8.94 -11.64 30.74
C ALA A 224 10.17 -11.05 30.01
N PHE A 225 11.36 -11.57 30.31
CA PHE A 225 12.61 -11.16 29.66
C PHE A 225 12.56 -11.40 28.15
N LYS A 226 12.07 -12.57 27.71
CA LYS A 226 11.95 -12.89 26.28
C LYS A 226 11.05 -11.89 25.56
N ILE A 227 9.90 -11.56 26.15
CA ILE A 227 8.98 -10.59 25.55
C ILE A 227 9.59 -9.19 25.47
N GLU A 228 10.21 -8.73 26.56
CA GLU A 228 10.76 -7.38 26.64
C GLU A 228 11.92 -7.18 25.65
N TYR A 229 12.85 -8.12 25.58
CA TYR A 229 14.11 -7.93 24.86
C TYR A 229 14.19 -8.64 23.51
N LEU A 230 13.45 -9.73 23.32
CA LEU A 230 13.56 -10.57 22.12
C LEU A 230 12.34 -10.46 21.19
N SER A 231 11.27 -9.79 21.57
CA SER A 231 10.04 -9.73 20.76
C SER A 231 10.27 -9.14 19.36
N ASN A 232 11.06 -8.07 19.24
CA ASN A 232 11.37 -7.46 17.93
C ASN A 232 12.24 -8.35 17.05
N ILE A 233 13.14 -9.14 17.66
CA ILE A 233 13.98 -10.08 16.93
C ILE A 233 13.15 -11.32 16.53
N GLY A 234 12.26 -11.77 17.42
CA GLY A 234 11.28 -12.82 17.18
C GLY A 234 10.31 -12.47 16.06
N LEU A 235 9.97 -11.19 15.86
CA LEU A 235 9.17 -10.74 14.72
C LEU A 235 9.88 -11.05 13.39
N LEU A 236 11.20 -10.78 13.28
CA LEU A 236 11.96 -11.06 12.06
C LEU A 236 11.96 -12.55 11.74
N PHE A 237 12.16 -13.39 12.75
CA PHE A 237 12.08 -14.84 12.60
C PHE A 237 10.66 -15.30 12.21
N PHE A 238 9.64 -14.76 12.86
CA PHE A 238 8.24 -15.02 12.52
C PHE A 238 7.92 -14.66 11.06
N LEU A 239 8.36 -13.50 10.59
CA LEU A 239 8.19 -13.07 9.20
C LEU A 239 8.90 -14.02 8.24
N ALA A 240 10.13 -14.43 8.53
CA ALA A 240 10.85 -15.41 7.73
C ALA A 240 10.07 -16.73 7.61
N VAL A 241 9.60 -17.29 8.73
CA VAL A 241 8.81 -18.54 8.75
C VAL A 241 7.51 -18.38 7.94
N LYS A 242 6.82 -17.24 8.05
CA LYS A 242 5.57 -17.02 7.31
C LYS A 242 5.79 -16.84 5.82
N VAL A 243 6.86 -16.15 5.42
CA VAL A 243 7.22 -16.03 4.01
C VAL A 243 7.59 -17.39 3.42
N ILE A 244 8.41 -18.19 4.11
CA ILE A 244 8.78 -19.55 3.69
C ILE A 244 7.53 -20.40 3.51
N ASN A 245 6.63 -20.42 4.50
CA ASN A 245 5.45 -21.29 4.45
C ASN A 245 4.43 -20.88 3.38
N HIS A 246 4.36 -19.59 3.02
CA HIS A 246 3.34 -19.09 2.09
C HIS A 246 3.85 -19.01 0.64
N TYR A 247 5.10 -18.62 0.44
CA TYR A 247 5.68 -18.37 -0.89
C TYR A 247 6.76 -19.38 -1.29
N GLY A 248 7.25 -20.20 -0.36
CA GLY A 248 8.30 -21.18 -0.64
C GLY A 248 9.60 -20.55 -1.15
N ASP A 249 10.31 -21.30 -2.00
CA ASP A 249 11.65 -20.96 -2.49
C ASP A 249 11.66 -19.77 -3.48
N GLU A 250 10.51 -19.42 -4.08
CA GLU A 250 10.40 -18.27 -5.00
C GLU A 250 10.85 -16.95 -4.33
N TYR A 251 10.68 -16.86 -3.01
CA TYR A 251 11.04 -15.68 -2.21
C TYR A 251 12.26 -15.91 -1.30
N TYR A 252 13.16 -16.82 -1.70
CA TYR A 252 14.42 -17.13 -0.99
C TYR A 252 15.18 -15.90 -0.53
N HIS A 253 15.43 -14.97 -1.45
CA HIS A 253 16.17 -13.73 -1.19
C HIS A 253 15.53 -12.86 -0.09
N VAL A 254 14.21 -12.95 0.11
CA VAL A 254 13.50 -12.12 1.11
C VAL A 254 13.52 -12.75 2.48
N TYR A 255 13.17 -14.04 2.62
CA TYR A 255 13.21 -14.65 3.95
C TYR A 255 14.64 -14.83 4.46
N THR A 256 15.62 -15.03 3.58
CA THR A 256 17.04 -15.04 3.98
C THR A 256 17.50 -13.71 4.52
N LYS A 257 17.02 -12.59 3.96
CA LYS A 257 17.25 -11.26 4.52
C LYS A 257 16.73 -11.16 5.97
N TYR A 258 15.49 -11.58 6.23
CA TYR A 258 14.93 -11.57 7.58
C TYR A 258 15.68 -12.50 8.55
N ILE A 259 16.09 -13.70 8.09
CA ILE A 259 16.93 -14.61 8.90
C ILE A 259 18.31 -13.98 9.19
N HIS A 260 18.91 -13.29 8.22
CA HIS A 260 20.19 -12.65 8.39
C HIS A 260 20.11 -11.47 9.39
N GLU A 261 19.10 -10.61 9.26
CA GLU A 261 18.82 -9.53 10.21
C GLU A 261 18.54 -10.08 11.61
N CYS A 262 17.76 -11.16 11.71
CA CYS A 262 17.52 -11.87 12.97
C CYS A 262 18.84 -12.34 13.61
N LYS A 263 19.69 -13.04 12.86
CA LYS A 263 21.01 -13.51 13.32
C LYS A 263 21.91 -12.36 13.76
N SER A 264 21.96 -11.27 12.99
CA SER A 264 22.75 -10.08 13.31
C SER A 264 22.28 -9.44 14.63
N ASN A 265 20.97 -9.26 14.78
CA ASN A 265 20.38 -8.69 15.98
C ASN A 265 20.56 -9.58 17.21
N LEU A 266 20.45 -10.91 17.08
CA LEU A 266 20.76 -11.85 18.16
C LEU A 266 22.23 -11.78 18.58
N LYS A 267 23.15 -11.69 17.61
CA LYS A 267 24.59 -11.56 17.89
C LYS A 267 24.88 -10.27 18.66
N ASN A 268 24.33 -9.14 18.22
CA ASN A 268 24.48 -7.84 18.87
C ASN A 268 23.86 -7.85 20.28
N PHE A 269 22.67 -8.43 20.41
CA PHE A 269 22.02 -8.59 21.71
C PHE A 269 22.88 -9.40 22.69
N ARG A 270 23.44 -10.54 22.24
CA ARG A 270 24.34 -11.36 23.06
C ARG A 270 25.59 -10.59 23.48
N LEU A 271 26.20 -9.83 22.56
CA LEU A 271 27.38 -9.01 22.87
C LEU A 271 27.05 -7.97 23.95
N ASN A 272 25.93 -7.26 23.81
CA ASN A 272 25.51 -6.25 24.78
C ASN A 272 25.12 -6.86 26.15
N ALA A 273 24.44 -8.01 26.14
CA ALA A 273 24.12 -8.74 27.36
C ALA A 273 25.37 -9.26 28.07
N ALA A 274 26.36 -9.77 27.32
CA ALA A 274 27.64 -10.23 27.87
C ALA A 274 28.51 -9.08 28.41
N VAL A 275 28.36 -7.86 27.87
CA VAL A 275 29.00 -6.66 28.42
C VAL A 275 28.31 -6.25 29.72
N HIS A 276 26.98 -6.26 29.79
CA HIS A 276 26.26 -5.95 31.03
C HIS A 276 26.50 -6.97 32.16
N ASP A 277 26.58 -8.26 31.87
CA ASP A 277 26.92 -9.30 32.86
C ASP A 277 28.38 -9.18 33.38
N ARG A 278 29.28 -8.50 32.66
CA ARG A 278 30.64 -8.19 33.16
C ARG A 278 30.68 -6.96 34.07
N TYR A 279 29.72 -6.04 33.95
CA TYR A 279 29.64 -4.84 34.80
C TYR A 279 28.85 -5.07 36.09
N THR A 280 28.04 -6.13 36.18
CA THR A 280 27.35 -6.54 37.42
C THR A 280 28.19 -7.44 38.35
N ILE A 281 29.43 -7.78 37.98
CA ILE A 281 30.36 -8.53 38.84
C ILE A 281 31.20 -7.60 39.74
N ASN A 282 31.16 -6.27 39.55
CA ASN A 282 31.94 -5.31 40.36
C ASN A 282 31.14 -4.45 41.34
N ASN A 283 29.86 -4.74 41.57
CA ASN A 283 29.11 -4.12 42.65
C ASN A 283 28.64 -5.21 43.62
N TYR A 284 29.59 -5.69 44.43
CA TYR A 284 29.32 -6.15 45.79
C TYR A 284 29.06 -4.95 46.69
#